data_AF-A0A1F6CQE2-F1
#
_entry.id   AF-A0A1F6CQE2-F1
#
_cell.length_a   1.000
_cell.length_b   1.000
_cell.length_c   1.000
_cell.angle_alpha   90.00
_cell.angle_beta   90.00
_cell.angle_gamma   90.00
#
_symmetry.space_group_name_H-M   'P 1'
#
loop_
_entity.id
_entity.type
_entity.pdbx_description
1 polymer ?
#
loop_
_entity_poly.entity_id
_entity_poly.type
_entity_poly.pdbx_seq_one_letter_code
_entity_poly.pdbx_strand_id
1 'polypeptide(L)'
;MIQSQWLNLLDYRDGYVNLPIEKQILNSFSEPFSNHIFDIASIKYVLVPPHEVDTSYDFFKDFGGSKNPNIRQWYIDQLDKVSWLRRINIGTSDLVVYENEGYKDPISSFASLYSLDSLGNLDQKYGFITDKLGNEFYFVTPVEGASTKPLVNAFNPFENLGPKNISSATLASTFVGDPEKATWLYLKAKDKSTKATISVNASSLSAATSTVLLSLPAGTSTIAYESPLYTYENVLANGSFEMGMWGEKVGDCNKYDDNGLLAMSLNTQEKTDGNQSIQLEATRHIACTSIRTAVASSSTYMLSFDYQSPNAKIASYYVGYNDPAKTSTKEDLKVESASWHSFSKIIEVPSGATTLSLYLYAKSTDRKTNIINRYDNVQLIEVPDLRDAFYLVSEPIGPPLVEPRSVSFDLVNPTKKLVHIKGATAAFFLAMSESYHDQWQLQLNNEKVHGFLEGWWPFAKPDRVGDEYHYKLNGFLNGWYVDTAELCAGSREEVLGTSEIQTACTQNADGSYDIEFVIEFWPQRWFYLGLLISGTTLLGCLGYLGYEGVRRLRRKQYV
;
A
#
# COMPACT_ATOMS: atom_id res chain seq x y z
N MET A 1 4.42 -16.61 14.27
CA MET A 1 4.18 -16.48 12.82
C MET A 1 3.72 -15.05 12.61
N ILE A 2 4.61 -14.14 12.21
CA ILE A 2 4.23 -12.76 11.92
C ILE A 2 3.38 -12.85 10.65
N GLN A 3 2.07 -12.64 10.79
CA GLN A 3 1.17 -12.59 9.64
C GLN A 3 1.35 -11.21 9.01
N SER A 4 2.42 -11.03 8.26
CA SER A 4 2.65 -9.82 7.48
C SER A 4 1.56 -9.75 6.41
N GLN A 5 0.58 -8.87 6.62
CA GLN A 5 -0.33 -8.46 5.55
C GLN A 5 0.46 -7.56 4.60
N TRP A 6 1.10 -8.21 3.63
CA TRP A 6 1.75 -7.53 2.52
C TRP A 6 0.67 -6.84 1.70
N LEU A 7 0.86 -5.56 1.45
CA LEU A 7 0.02 -4.81 0.54
C LEU A 7 0.24 -5.35 -0.87
N ASN A 8 -0.81 -5.80 -1.54
CA ASN A 8 -0.69 -6.17 -2.95
C ASN A 8 -0.79 -4.89 -3.80
N LEU A 9 0.37 -4.40 -4.22
CA LEU A 9 0.47 -3.21 -5.08
C LEU A 9 -0.12 -3.42 -6.47
N LEU A 10 -0.49 -4.65 -6.86
CA LEU A 10 -1.09 -4.96 -8.17
C LEU A 10 -2.61 -5.16 -8.10
N ASP A 11 -3.23 -5.10 -6.90
CA ASP A 11 -4.68 -5.30 -6.73
C ASP A 11 -5.53 -4.21 -7.41
N TYR A 12 -4.94 -3.09 -7.82
CA TYR A 12 -5.65 -2.03 -8.56
C TYR A 12 -5.91 -2.38 -10.04
N ARG A 13 -5.21 -3.38 -10.61
CA ARG A 13 -5.35 -3.72 -12.03
C ARG A 13 -6.42 -4.78 -12.28
N ASP A 14 -7.37 -4.41 -13.14
CA ASP A 14 -8.41 -5.30 -13.65
C ASP A 14 -7.84 -6.54 -14.35
N GLY A 15 -8.42 -7.71 -14.12
CA GLY A 15 -8.07 -8.97 -14.79
C GLY A 15 -6.85 -9.73 -14.25
N TYR A 16 -6.13 -9.21 -13.24
CA TYR A 16 -4.90 -9.81 -12.70
C TYR A 16 -5.07 -11.27 -12.23
N VAL A 17 -6.19 -11.58 -11.57
CA VAL A 17 -6.45 -12.89 -10.93
C VAL A 17 -6.63 -14.04 -11.93
N ASN A 18 -6.90 -13.76 -13.20
CA ASN A 18 -7.15 -14.79 -14.23
C ASN A 18 -5.93 -15.08 -15.12
N LEU A 19 -4.80 -14.39 -14.92
CA LEU A 19 -3.60 -14.63 -15.70
C LEU A 19 -2.88 -15.93 -15.26
N PRO A 20 -2.21 -16.65 -16.18
CA PRO A 20 -1.24 -17.68 -15.80
C PRO A 20 -0.20 -17.14 -14.81
N ILE A 21 0.21 -17.98 -13.85
CA ILE A 21 1.07 -17.57 -12.73
C ILE A 21 2.40 -16.94 -13.20
N GLU A 22 2.96 -17.43 -14.30
CA GLU A 22 4.20 -16.91 -14.87
C GLU A 22 4.05 -15.47 -15.37
N LYS A 23 2.86 -15.09 -15.88
CA LYS A 23 2.55 -13.71 -16.27
C LYS A 23 2.30 -12.82 -15.06
N GLN A 24 1.68 -13.36 -14.01
CA GLN A 24 1.50 -12.62 -12.75
C GLN A 24 2.86 -12.22 -12.16
N ILE A 25 3.84 -13.14 -12.16
CA ILE A 25 5.21 -12.84 -11.71
C ILE A 25 5.87 -11.75 -12.55
N LEU A 26 5.77 -11.84 -13.88
CA LEU A 26 6.40 -10.85 -14.75
C LEU A 26 5.79 -9.46 -14.64
N ASN A 27 4.52 -9.35 -14.27
CA ASN A 27 3.91 -8.04 -14.08
C ASN A 27 4.68 -7.22 -13.03
N SER A 28 5.21 -7.85 -11.98
CA SER A 28 6.06 -7.20 -10.96
C SER A 28 7.34 -6.58 -11.52
N PHE A 29 7.76 -6.93 -12.74
CA PHE A 29 8.93 -6.35 -13.41
C PHE A 29 8.57 -5.25 -14.42
N SER A 30 7.29 -5.15 -14.80
CA SER A 30 6.83 -4.35 -15.93
C SER A 30 6.02 -3.12 -15.56
N GLU A 31 5.66 -2.94 -14.29
CA GLU A 31 4.95 -1.74 -13.85
C GLU A 31 5.90 -0.53 -13.87
N PRO A 32 5.39 0.70 -14.07
CA PRO A 32 6.22 1.91 -14.09
C PRO A 32 7.07 2.11 -12.84
N PHE A 33 6.60 1.65 -11.68
CA PHE A 33 7.30 1.73 -10.40
C PHE A 33 8.10 0.46 -10.03
N SER A 34 8.18 -0.54 -10.91
CA SER A 34 8.81 -1.84 -10.62
C SER A 34 10.27 -1.72 -10.23
N ASN A 35 11.06 -0.92 -10.96
CA ASN A 35 12.47 -0.65 -10.62
C ASN A 35 12.59 -0.13 -9.19
N HIS A 36 11.80 0.88 -8.83
CA HIS A 36 11.85 1.49 -7.51
C HIS A 36 11.54 0.48 -6.39
N ILE A 37 10.58 -0.43 -6.57
CA ILE A 37 10.28 -1.47 -5.57
C ILE A 37 11.47 -2.42 -5.39
N PHE A 38 12.14 -2.81 -6.48
CA PHE A 38 13.34 -3.64 -6.41
C PHE A 38 14.51 -2.89 -5.77
N ASP A 39 14.62 -1.59 -6.04
CA ASP A 39 15.65 -0.72 -5.49
C ASP A 39 15.56 -0.67 -3.97
N ILE A 40 14.39 -0.31 -3.44
CA ILE A 40 14.16 -0.16 -2.00
C ILE A 40 14.09 -1.50 -1.25
N ALA A 41 13.79 -2.60 -1.95
CA ALA A 41 13.85 -3.96 -1.41
C ALA A 41 15.28 -4.52 -1.38
N SER A 42 16.29 -3.72 -1.74
CA SER A 42 17.71 -4.10 -1.78
C SER A 42 17.98 -5.32 -2.69
N ILE A 43 17.19 -5.48 -3.75
CA ILE A 43 17.36 -6.58 -4.70
C ILE A 43 18.41 -6.17 -5.72
N LYS A 44 19.65 -6.61 -5.51
CA LYS A 44 20.76 -6.36 -6.43
C LYS A 44 20.77 -7.28 -7.65
N TYR A 45 20.41 -8.55 -7.48
CA TYR A 45 20.51 -9.54 -8.54
C TYR A 45 19.21 -10.33 -8.71
N VAL A 46 18.84 -10.56 -9.97
CA VAL A 46 17.78 -11.47 -10.37
C VAL A 46 18.42 -12.63 -11.14
N LEU A 47 18.11 -13.86 -10.73
CA LEU A 47 18.81 -15.06 -11.18
C LEU A 47 17.83 -16.03 -11.84
N VAL A 48 18.19 -16.55 -13.02
CA VAL A 48 17.46 -17.64 -13.67
C VAL A 48 18.44 -18.76 -14.01
N PRO A 49 18.37 -19.92 -13.34
CA PRO A 49 19.06 -21.13 -13.79
C PRO A 49 18.49 -21.58 -15.15
N PRO A 50 19.30 -21.67 -16.22
CA PRO A 50 18.80 -22.04 -17.56
C PRO A 50 18.48 -23.54 -17.68
N HIS A 51 18.97 -24.35 -16.76
CA HIS A 51 18.74 -25.80 -16.70
C HIS A 51 18.15 -26.22 -15.35
N GLU A 52 17.66 -27.45 -15.27
CA GLU A 52 17.26 -28.05 -13.99
C GLU A 52 18.51 -28.22 -13.12
N VAL A 53 18.44 -27.70 -11.90
CA VAL A 53 19.47 -27.93 -10.89
C VAL A 53 19.05 -29.20 -10.15
N ASP A 54 19.99 -30.11 -9.89
CA ASP A 54 19.76 -31.43 -9.27
C ASP A 54 19.25 -31.30 -7.82
N THR A 55 18.00 -30.86 -7.68
CA THR A 55 17.29 -30.68 -6.43
C THR A 55 15.98 -31.46 -6.49
N SER A 56 15.59 -32.05 -5.37
CA SER A 56 14.34 -32.83 -5.24
C SER A 56 13.06 -32.02 -5.52
N TYR A 57 13.19 -30.71 -5.74
CA TYR A 57 12.11 -29.79 -6.06
C TYR A 57 12.56 -28.78 -7.13
N ASP A 58 11.85 -28.74 -8.27
CA ASP A 58 12.02 -27.70 -9.30
C ASP A 58 11.01 -26.56 -9.08
N PHE A 59 11.50 -25.43 -8.56
CA PHE A 59 10.73 -24.20 -8.37
C PHE A 59 9.91 -23.82 -9.62
N PHE A 60 10.52 -23.82 -10.81
CA PHE A 60 9.89 -23.31 -12.02
C PHE A 60 8.74 -24.19 -12.51
N LYS A 61 8.64 -25.45 -12.06
CA LYS A 61 7.52 -26.33 -12.38
C LYS A 61 6.19 -25.77 -11.87
N ASP A 62 6.20 -25.20 -10.67
CA ASP A 62 5.01 -24.63 -10.04
C ASP A 62 4.71 -23.21 -10.54
N PHE A 63 5.72 -22.51 -11.07
CA PHE A 63 5.61 -21.15 -11.62
C PHE A 63 5.59 -21.14 -13.16
N GLY A 64 4.69 -21.94 -13.75
CA GLY A 64 4.41 -21.98 -15.20
C GLY A 64 5.03 -23.18 -15.94
N GLY A 65 6.02 -23.86 -15.34
CA GLY A 65 6.73 -24.98 -15.96
C GLY A 65 5.89 -26.22 -16.21
N SER A 66 4.86 -26.47 -15.39
CA SER A 66 3.94 -27.61 -15.57
C SER A 66 3.23 -27.63 -16.93
N LYS A 67 3.03 -26.46 -17.54
CA LYS A 67 2.41 -26.29 -18.87
C LYS A 67 3.40 -25.86 -19.95
N ASN A 68 4.61 -25.43 -19.57
CA ASN A 68 5.64 -24.94 -20.47
C ASN A 68 7.00 -25.56 -20.13
N PRO A 69 7.47 -26.59 -20.85
CA PRO A 69 8.77 -27.22 -20.58
C PRO A 69 9.95 -26.25 -20.79
N ASN A 70 9.76 -25.17 -21.55
CA ASN A 70 10.78 -24.14 -21.81
C ASN A 70 10.62 -22.90 -20.90
N ILE A 71 9.97 -23.03 -19.74
CA ILE A 71 9.63 -21.91 -18.87
C ILE A 71 10.84 -21.06 -18.46
N ARG A 72 12.01 -21.67 -18.25
CA ARG A 72 13.26 -20.97 -17.89
C ARG A 72 13.72 -20.05 -19.01
N GLN A 73 13.79 -20.58 -20.23
CA GLN A 73 14.13 -19.79 -21.41
C GLN A 73 13.09 -18.69 -21.63
N TRP A 74 11.82 -18.98 -21.39
CA TRP A 74 10.78 -17.96 -21.44
C TRP A 74 11.03 -16.83 -20.42
N TYR A 75 11.35 -17.13 -19.15
CA TYR A 75 11.71 -16.09 -18.19
C TYR A 75 12.93 -15.28 -18.61
N ILE A 76 13.97 -15.94 -19.13
CA ILE A 76 15.16 -15.27 -19.68
C ILE A 76 14.75 -14.30 -20.79
N ASP A 77 13.97 -14.76 -21.78
CA ASP A 77 13.53 -13.95 -22.92
C ASP A 77 12.67 -12.74 -22.50
N GLN A 78 11.95 -12.82 -21.37
CA GLN A 78 11.16 -11.71 -20.86
C GLN A 78 11.99 -10.75 -20.00
N LEU A 79 12.89 -11.26 -19.16
CA LEU A 79 13.81 -10.43 -18.37
C LEU A 79 14.79 -9.66 -19.27
N ASP A 80 15.19 -10.23 -20.41
CA ASP A 80 15.99 -9.53 -21.44
C ASP A 80 15.27 -8.29 -22.01
N LYS A 81 13.95 -8.16 -21.83
CA LYS A 81 13.16 -6.98 -22.25
C LYS A 81 12.99 -5.93 -21.15
N VAL A 82 13.38 -6.23 -19.91
CA VAL A 82 13.22 -5.33 -18.78
C VAL A 82 14.32 -4.28 -18.82
N SER A 83 13.96 -3.03 -19.12
CA SER A 83 14.93 -1.96 -19.44
C SER A 83 15.83 -1.54 -18.27
N TRP A 84 15.40 -1.79 -17.04
CA TRP A 84 16.14 -1.44 -15.82
C TRP A 84 16.98 -2.58 -15.25
N LEU A 85 16.96 -3.76 -15.89
CA LEU A 85 17.81 -4.90 -15.55
C LEU A 85 18.93 -5.06 -16.57
N ARG A 86 20.18 -5.09 -16.11
CA ARG A 86 21.34 -5.34 -16.98
C ARG A 86 21.80 -6.78 -16.87
N ARG A 87 21.75 -7.53 -17.97
CA ARG A 87 22.33 -8.89 -18.00
C ARG A 87 23.85 -8.83 -17.82
N ILE A 88 24.38 -9.64 -16.92
CA ILE A 88 25.82 -9.68 -16.61
C ILE A 88 26.41 -11.08 -16.84
N ASN A 89 27.68 -11.12 -17.25
CA ASN A 89 28.44 -12.35 -17.38
C ASN A 89 29.29 -12.57 -16.13
N ILE A 90 28.94 -13.57 -15.33
CA ILE A 90 29.66 -13.94 -14.10
C ILE A 90 30.66 -15.10 -14.31
N GLY A 91 30.93 -15.49 -15.57
CA GLY A 91 31.88 -16.54 -15.91
C GLY A 91 31.36 -17.97 -15.81
N THR A 92 30.04 -18.17 -15.70
CA THR A 92 29.39 -19.50 -15.73
C THR A 92 28.20 -19.52 -16.70
N SER A 93 27.92 -20.70 -17.26
CA SER A 93 26.70 -21.00 -18.01
C SER A 93 25.55 -21.52 -17.15
N ASP A 94 25.81 -21.81 -15.86
CA ASP A 94 24.84 -22.45 -14.96
C ASP A 94 23.79 -21.45 -14.42
N LEU A 95 24.03 -20.15 -14.57
CA LEU A 95 23.15 -19.09 -14.12
C LEU A 95 23.12 -17.96 -15.15
N VAL A 96 21.91 -17.49 -15.45
CA VAL A 96 21.70 -16.19 -16.09
C VAL A 96 21.45 -15.17 -14.99
N VAL A 97 22.26 -14.12 -14.96
CA VAL A 97 22.23 -13.09 -13.91
C VAL A 97 21.90 -11.74 -14.52
N TYR A 98 20.95 -11.07 -13.89
CA TYR A 98 20.60 -9.68 -14.16
C TYR A 98 20.94 -8.84 -12.94
N GLU A 99 21.64 -7.74 -13.14
CA GLU A 99 21.97 -6.75 -12.13
C GLU A 99 20.95 -5.61 -12.18
N ASN A 100 20.37 -5.29 -11.03
CA ASN A 100 19.66 -4.04 -10.80
C ASN A 100 20.68 -2.99 -10.35
N GLU A 101 21.01 -2.05 -11.23
CA GLU A 101 22.01 -1.01 -10.93
C GLU A 101 21.46 0.08 -9.97
N GLY A 102 20.14 0.18 -9.84
CA GLY A 102 19.46 1.13 -8.95
C GLY A 102 19.33 0.66 -7.51
N TYR A 103 19.80 -0.56 -7.18
CA TYR A 103 19.60 -1.14 -5.86
C TYR A 103 20.08 -0.20 -4.74
N LYS A 104 19.26 -0.05 -3.70
CA LYS A 104 19.65 0.67 -2.48
C LYS A 104 20.26 -0.31 -1.49
N ASP A 105 21.19 0.19 -0.67
CA ASP A 105 21.68 -0.59 0.45
C ASP A 105 20.55 -0.87 1.45
N PRO A 106 20.60 -2.01 2.19
CA PRO A 106 19.56 -2.41 3.14
C PRO A 106 19.19 -1.37 4.18
N ILE A 107 20.08 -0.44 4.48
CA ILE A 107 19.81 0.74 5.29
C ILE A 107 20.31 1.94 4.51
N SER A 108 19.42 2.88 4.21
CA SER A 108 19.70 4.06 3.37
C SER A 108 18.92 5.28 3.84
N SER A 109 19.40 6.46 3.51
CA SER A 109 18.68 7.72 3.75
C SER A 109 17.84 8.13 2.54
N PHE A 110 16.87 9.01 2.77
CA PHE A 110 16.11 9.72 1.73
C PHE A 110 15.52 11.03 2.28
N ALA A 111 15.12 11.94 1.38
CA ALA A 111 14.74 13.33 1.73
C ALA A 111 13.28 13.71 1.43
N SER A 112 12.44 12.79 0.94
CA SER A 112 11.04 13.09 0.63
C SER A 112 10.15 11.90 0.94
N LEU A 113 9.08 12.13 1.71
CA LEU A 113 8.10 11.11 2.07
C LEU A 113 6.69 11.60 1.77
N TYR A 114 5.98 10.87 0.91
CA TYR A 114 4.64 11.23 0.46
C TYR A 114 3.55 10.53 1.27
N SER A 115 2.58 11.29 1.76
CA SER A 115 1.35 10.74 2.33
C SER A 115 0.34 10.50 1.20
N LEU A 116 -0.05 9.24 0.99
CA LEU A 116 -1.04 8.83 0.00
C LEU A 116 -2.30 8.33 0.70
N ASP A 117 -3.42 9.05 0.54
CA ASP A 117 -4.71 8.66 1.10
C ASP A 117 -5.31 7.41 0.42
N SER A 118 -4.86 7.13 -0.80
CA SER A 118 -5.28 6.01 -1.63
C SER A 118 -4.11 5.52 -2.47
N LEU A 119 -4.12 4.23 -2.79
CA LEU A 119 -3.16 3.57 -3.67
C LEU A 119 -3.69 3.41 -5.10
N GLY A 120 -4.87 3.94 -5.40
CA GLY A 120 -5.37 4.05 -6.76
C GLY A 120 -4.42 4.89 -7.63
N ASN A 121 -4.29 4.52 -8.91
CA ASN A 121 -3.49 5.26 -9.89
C ASN A 121 -2.02 5.44 -9.46
N LEU A 122 -1.44 4.41 -8.83
CA LEU A 122 -0.09 4.46 -8.26
C LEU A 122 0.97 4.72 -9.33
N ASP A 123 0.79 4.19 -10.53
CA ASP A 123 1.64 4.42 -11.69
C ASP A 123 1.65 5.90 -12.13
N GLN A 124 0.48 6.56 -12.15
CA GLN A 124 0.41 8.00 -12.45
C GLN A 124 1.07 8.81 -11.33
N LYS A 125 0.82 8.47 -10.05
CA LYS A 125 1.47 9.11 -8.89
C LYS A 125 2.98 8.96 -8.92
N TYR A 126 3.47 7.75 -9.22
CA TYR A 126 4.89 7.48 -9.41
C TYR A 126 5.49 8.40 -10.46
N GLY A 127 4.96 8.37 -11.70
CA GLY A 127 5.47 9.21 -12.79
C GLY A 127 5.35 10.71 -12.49
N PHE A 128 4.32 11.15 -11.78
CA PHE A 128 4.23 12.53 -11.33
C PHE A 128 5.34 12.88 -10.33
N ILE A 129 5.59 12.06 -9.31
CA ILE A 129 6.60 12.33 -8.30
C ILE A 129 8.02 12.25 -8.90
N THR A 130 8.32 11.20 -9.66
CA THR A 130 9.66 11.00 -10.22
C THR A 130 9.95 11.93 -11.38
N ASP A 131 9.04 12.04 -12.35
CA ASP A 131 9.33 12.72 -13.61
C ASP A 131 8.98 14.21 -13.55
N LYS A 132 7.94 14.57 -12.78
CA LYS A 132 7.46 15.96 -12.68
C LYS A 132 8.00 16.71 -11.47
N LEU A 133 8.11 16.06 -10.30
CA LEU A 133 8.72 16.67 -9.12
C LEU A 133 10.23 16.42 -9.03
N GLY A 134 10.75 15.37 -9.67
CA GLY A 134 12.17 15.03 -9.63
C GLY A 134 12.60 14.37 -8.31
N ASN A 135 11.65 13.82 -7.54
CA ASN A 135 11.89 13.28 -6.21
C ASN A 135 11.80 11.74 -6.21
N GLU A 136 12.40 11.11 -5.21
CA GLU A 136 12.24 9.67 -4.99
C GLU A 136 10.84 9.31 -4.50
N PHE A 137 10.34 8.14 -4.91
CA PHE A 137 8.96 7.73 -4.66
C PHE A 137 8.77 6.95 -3.35
N TYR A 138 9.12 7.57 -2.23
CA TYR A 138 8.81 6.99 -0.92
C TYR A 138 7.42 7.44 -0.46
N PHE A 139 6.60 6.50 0.01
CA PHE A 139 5.27 6.83 0.49
C PHE A 139 4.86 6.12 1.77
N VAL A 140 3.87 6.69 2.45
CA VAL A 140 3.11 6.06 3.53
C VAL A 140 1.61 6.17 3.24
N THR A 141 0.86 5.18 3.68
CA THR A 141 -0.59 5.31 3.84
C THR A 141 -0.85 5.74 5.29
N PRO A 142 -1.57 6.85 5.55
CA PRO A 142 -1.81 7.34 6.91
C PRO A 142 -2.32 6.24 7.85
N VAL A 143 -1.71 6.13 9.02
CA VAL A 143 -2.16 5.26 10.13
C VAL A 143 -2.35 6.13 11.35
N GLU A 144 -3.39 5.84 12.14
CA GLU A 144 -3.67 6.54 13.39
C GLU A 144 -2.44 6.50 14.33
N GLY A 145 -2.02 7.67 14.82
CA GLY A 145 -0.89 7.82 15.74
C GLY A 145 0.48 8.13 15.10
N ALA A 146 0.64 8.01 13.78
CA ALA A 146 1.87 8.44 13.10
C ALA A 146 1.92 9.96 12.91
N SER A 147 3.11 10.55 13.03
CA SER A 147 3.33 11.98 12.82
C SER A 147 3.14 12.37 11.36
N THR A 148 2.40 13.46 11.14
CA THR A 148 2.22 14.07 9.80
C THR A 148 3.34 15.04 9.42
N LYS A 149 4.32 15.27 10.32
CA LYS A 149 5.53 16.05 10.08
C LYS A 149 6.70 15.08 9.85
N PRO A 150 7.49 15.20 8.76
CA PRO A 150 7.45 16.21 7.69
C PRO A 150 6.80 15.69 6.39
N LEU A 151 5.65 15.02 6.45
CA LEU A 151 5.04 14.38 5.27
C LEU A 151 4.57 15.41 4.22
N VAL A 152 4.80 15.08 2.95
CA VAL A 152 4.28 15.79 1.78
C VAL A 152 2.98 15.13 1.34
N ASN A 153 1.87 15.86 1.32
CA ASN A 153 0.64 15.34 0.75
C ASN A 153 0.73 15.47 -0.77
N ALA A 154 0.46 14.40 -1.51
CA ALA A 154 0.34 14.41 -2.97
C ALA A 154 -0.88 13.59 -3.39
N PHE A 155 -1.96 14.26 -3.78
CA PHE A 155 -3.20 13.58 -4.12
C PHE A 155 -3.90 14.24 -5.31
N ASN A 156 -4.69 13.45 -6.03
CA ASN A 156 -5.53 13.94 -7.09
C ASN A 156 -6.93 14.24 -6.53
N PRO A 157 -7.45 15.49 -6.63
CA PRO A 157 -8.75 15.85 -6.09
C PRO A 157 -9.92 15.05 -6.71
N PHE A 158 -9.74 14.47 -7.89
CA PHE A 158 -10.76 13.69 -8.60
C PHE A 158 -10.51 12.18 -8.55
N GLU A 159 -9.63 11.69 -7.66
CA GLU A 159 -9.34 10.27 -7.54
C GLU A 159 -10.54 9.45 -7.04
N ASN A 160 -11.25 9.97 -6.03
CA ASN A 160 -12.38 9.31 -5.37
C ASN A 160 -13.72 9.96 -5.75
N LEU A 161 -13.97 10.12 -7.06
CA LEU A 161 -15.22 10.66 -7.57
C LEU A 161 -16.42 9.79 -7.21
N GLY A 162 -17.51 10.42 -6.78
CA GLY A 162 -18.82 9.81 -6.59
C GLY A 162 -19.96 10.70 -7.07
N PRO A 163 -21.22 10.24 -7.01
CA PRO A 163 -22.38 11.00 -7.48
C PRO A 163 -22.48 12.41 -6.87
N LYS A 164 -22.09 12.58 -5.61
CA LYS A 164 -22.04 13.87 -4.91
C LYS A 164 -21.12 14.91 -5.55
N ASN A 165 -20.15 14.47 -6.35
CA ASN A 165 -19.18 15.32 -7.03
C ASN A 165 -19.70 15.84 -8.38
N ILE A 166 -20.86 15.36 -8.83
CA ILE A 166 -21.43 15.70 -10.13
C ILE A 166 -22.57 16.69 -9.93
N SER A 167 -22.52 17.83 -10.60
CA SER A 167 -23.64 18.75 -10.73
C SER A 167 -23.71 19.29 -12.15
N SER A 168 -24.82 19.05 -12.86
CA SER A 168 -25.15 19.59 -14.20
C SER A 168 -23.98 20.17 -15.01
N ALA A 169 -23.25 19.31 -15.73
CA ALA A 169 -22.07 19.64 -16.57
C ALA A 169 -20.75 19.97 -15.83
N THR A 170 -20.73 19.89 -14.50
CA THR A 170 -19.57 20.19 -13.65
C THR A 170 -19.21 19.00 -12.76
N LEU A 171 -17.92 18.66 -12.72
CA LEU A 171 -17.31 17.82 -11.69
C LEU A 171 -16.66 18.73 -10.65
N ALA A 172 -17.04 18.59 -9.38
CA ALA A 172 -16.48 19.37 -8.29
C ALA A 172 -15.95 18.47 -7.18
N SER A 173 -14.75 18.78 -6.70
CA SER A 173 -14.15 18.16 -5.53
C SER A 173 -13.76 19.22 -4.52
N THR A 174 -14.04 18.93 -3.25
CA THR A 174 -13.72 19.80 -2.13
C THR A 174 -12.55 19.22 -1.35
N PHE A 175 -11.58 20.06 -1.04
CA PHE A 175 -10.43 19.72 -0.22
C PHE A 175 -10.30 20.72 0.93
N VAL A 176 -9.88 20.24 2.10
CA VAL A 176 -9.57 21.10 3.24
C VAL A 176 -8.06 21.23 3.33
N GLY A 177 -7.54 22.43 3.04
CA GLY A 177 -6.12 22.71 3.17
C GLY A 177 -5.67 22.67 4.61
N ASP A 178 -4.47 22.11 4.84
CA ASP A 178 -3.78 22.22 6.12
C ASP A 178 -3.33 23.68 6.30
N PRO A 179 -3.80 24.41 7.33
CA PRO A 179 -3.44 25.80 7.54
C PRO A 179 -1.94 26.02 7.80
N GLU A 180 -1.20 24.97 8.20
CA GLU A 180 0.24 25.01 8.39
C GLU A 180 1.04 24.70 7.10
N LYS A 181 0.39 24.25 6.01
CA LYS A 181 1.05 23.84 4.77
C LYS A 181 0.60 24.67 3.56
N ALA A 182 1.54 25.32 2.89
CA ALA A 182 1.29 25.77 1.52
C ALA A 182 0.97 24.56 0.63
N THR A 183 -0.04 24.66 -0.22
CA THR A 183 -0.45 23.60 -1.15
C THR A 183 -0.44 24.13 -2.57
N TRP A 184 0.10 23.37 -3.50
CA TRP A 184 0.29 23.72 -4.90
C TRP A 184 -0.59 22.88 -5.83
N LEU A 185 -1.27 23.51 -6.80
CA LEU A 185 -2.07 22.81 -7.81
C LEU A 185 -1.29 22.61 -9.11
N TYR A 186 -0.96 21.36 -9.40
CA TYR A 186 -0.37 20.94 -10.66
C TYR A 186 -1.46 20.51 -11.62
N LEU A 187 -1.39 21.06 -12.84
CA LEU A 187 -2.29 20.75 -13.94
C LEU A 187 -1.50 20.13 -15.09
N LYS A 188 -1.87 18.91 -15.48
CA LYS A 188 -1.35 18.27 -16.68
C LYS A 188 -2.34 18.52 -17.81
N ALA A 189 -2.04 19.54 -18.63
CA ALA A 189 -2.86 19.86 -19.79
C ALA A 189 -2.73 18.77 -20.87
N LYS A 190 -3.60 17.76 -20.80
CA LYS A 190 -3.80 16.77 -21.87
C LYS A 190 -5.28 16.48 -22.13
N ASP A 191 -6.21 17.32 -21.69
CA ASP A 191 -7.56 17.18 -22.21
C ASP A 191 -7.58 17.58 -23.70
N LYS A 192 -8.08 16.67 -24.53
CA LYS A 192 -8.23 16.86 -25.99
C LYS A 192 -9.25 17.95 -26.32
N SER A 193 -10.01 18.45 -25.33
CA SER A 193 -10.96 19.53 -25.52
C SER A 193 -10.32 20.89 -25.22
N THR A 194 -10.17 21.71 -26.25
CA THR A 194 -9.83 23.15 -26.11
C THR A 194 -10.99 23.97 -25.49
N LYS A 195 -11.91 23.31 -24.78
CA LYS A 195 -13.19 23.86 -24.29
C LYS A 195 -13.48 23.56 -22.82
N ALA A 196 -12.67 22.74 -22.14
CA ALA A 196 -12.85 22.52 -20.72
C ALA A 196 -12.44 23.76 -19.90
N THR A 197 -13.19 24.05 -18.83
CA THR A 197 -12.92 25.12 -17.88
C THR A 197 -12.59 24.53 -16.52
N ILE A 198 -11.53 25.05 -15.90
CA ILE A 198 -11.13 24.69 -14.54
C ILE A 198 -11.34 25.92 -13.67
N SER A 199 -11.96 25.76 -12.51
CA SER A 199 -12.08 26.84 -11.53
C SER A 199 -11.69 26.38 -10.13
N VAL A 200 -11.16 27.31 -9.35
CA VAL A 200 -10.90 27.12 -7.92
C VAL A 200 -11.68 28.18 -7.16
N ASN A 201 -12.53 27.77 -6.22
CA ASN A 201 -13.42 28.67 -5.47
C ASN A 201 -14.20 29.62 -6.41
N ALA A 202 -14.77 29.06 -7.49
CA ALA A 202 -15.48 29.76 -8.57
C ALA A 202 -14.64 30.74 -9.42
N SER A 203 -13.34 30.88 -9.14
CA SER A 203 -12.44 31.67 -9.98
C SER A 203 -11.87 30.80 -11.10
N SER A 204 -12.19 31.14 -12.35
CA SER A 204 -11.68 30.41 -13.52
C SER A 204 -10.18 30.55 -13.66
N LEU A 205 -9.49 29.44 -13.94
CA LEU A 205 -8.07 29.42 -14.26
C LEU A 205 -7.91 29.56 -15.78
N SER A 206 -7.07 30.49 -16.24
CA SER A 206 -6.72 30.53 -17.68
C SER A 206 -5.87 29.32 -18.00
N ALA A 207 -6.37 28.43 -18.88
CA ALA A 207 -5.63 27.29 -19.40
C ALA A 207 -4.50 27.74 -20.34
N ALA A 208 -3.45 28.31 -19.77
CA ALA A 208 -2.22 28.63 -20.46
C ALA A 208 -1.07 27.97 -19.71
N THR A 209 -0.83 26.70 -20.05
CA THR A 209 0.46 25.98 -19.93
C THR A 209 1.16 26.01 -18.57
N SER A 210 1.30 24.82 -17.96
CA SER A 210 2.24 24.46 -16.89
C SER A 210 2.06 25.17 -15.53
N THR A 211 1.70 24.37 -14.51
CA THR A 211 1.73 24.67 -13.07
C THR A 211 1.08 26.01 -12.66
N VAL A 212 -0.14 25.96 -12.12
CA VAL A 212 -0.75 27.13 -11.48
C VAL A 212 -0.39 27.13 -10.01
N LEU A 213 0.55 28.00 -9.64
CA LEU A 213 0.91 28.25 -8.26
C LEU A 213 -0.27 28.94 -7.56
N LEU A 214 -1.07 28.15 -6.84
CA LEU A 214 -2.23 28.65 -6.09
C LEU A 214 -2.07 28.28 -4.62
N SER A 215 -1.68 29.25 -3.79
CA SER A 215 -1.77 29.08 -2.34
C SER A 215 -3.25 28.96 -1.96
N LEU A 216 -3.66 27.79 -1.51
CA LEU A 216 -5.01 27.60 -0.99
C LEU A 216 -5.14 28.28 0.39
N PRO A 217 -6.25 29.00 0.65
CA PRO A 217 -6.47 29.59 1.97
C PRO A 217 -6.63 28.50 3.04
N ALA A 218 -6.35 28.85 4.29
CA ALA A 218 -6.68 28.02 5.44
C ALA A 218 -8.20 27.74 5.44
N GLY A 219 -8.60 26.52 5.07
CA GLY A 219 -10.00 26.11 4.98
C GLY A 219 -10.34 25.28 3.74
N THR A 220 -11.64 25.18 3.45
CA THR A 220 -12.17 24.40 2.33
C THR A 220 -11.98 25.14 1.02
N SER A 221 -11.35 24.48 0.06
CA SER A 221 -11.28 24.90 -1.33
C SER A 221 -12.01 23.93 -2.23
N THR A 222 -12.72 24.45 -3.23
CA THR A 222 -13.44 23.65 -4.23
C THR A 222 -12.73 23.78 -5.57
N ILE A 223 -12.34 22.65 -6.14
CA ILE A 223 -11.82 22.55 -7.50
C ILE A 223 -12.94 22.01 -8.38
N ALA A 224 -13.28 22.74 -9.43
CA ALA A 224 -14.30 22.34 -10.38
C ALA A 224 -13.73 22.22 -11.80
N TYR A 225 -14.20 21.19 -12.50
CA TYR A 225 -13.89 20.86 -13.88
C TYR A 225 -15.18 20.80 -14.68
N GLU A 226 -15.26 21.57 -15.76
CA GLU A 226 -16.43 21.62 -16.62
C GLU A 226 -15.99 21.28 -18.04
N SER A 227 -16.76 20.42 -18.71
CA SER A 227 -16.51 20.09 -20.10
C SER A 227 -17.82 19.85 -20.84
N PRO A 228 -18.06 20.53 -21.97
CA PRO A 228 -19.29 20.35 -22.74
C PRO A 228 -19.37 19.00 -23.45
N LEU A 229 -18.34 18.16 -23.35
CA LEU A 229 -18.30 16.82 -23.95
C LEU A 229 -19.04 15.76 -23.12
N TYR A 230 -19.33 16.05 -21.85
CA TYR A 230 -19.91 15.09 -20.91
C TYR A 230 -21.27 15.58 -20.43
N THR A 231 -22.29 14.71 -20.52
CA THR A 231 -23.65 14.99 -20.05
C THR A 231 -23.85 14.60 -18.59
N TYR A 232 -22.99 13.72 -18.07
CA TYR A 232 -23.07 13.10 -16.74
C TYR A 232 -24.40 12.39 -16.47
N GLU A 233 -25.05 11.88 -17.52
CA GLU A 233 -26.25 11.06 -17.40
C GLU A 233 -25.91 9.61 -17.07
N ASN A 234 -26.80 8.94 -16.34
CA ASN A 234 -26.68 7.51 -16.07
C ASN A 234 -26.99 6.71 -17.34
N VAL A 235 -26.00 6.00 -17.87
CA VAL A 235 -26.17 5.16 -19.07
C VAL A 235 -26.80 3.79 -18.75
N LEU A 236 -27.01 3.46 -17.48
CA LEU A 236 -27.76 2.26 -17.09
C LEU A 236 -29.26 2.53 -17.13
N ALA A 237 -29.98 1.71 -17.90
CA ALA A 237 -31.42 1.67 -17.81
C ALA A 237 -31.85 1.08 -16.46
N ASN A 238 -32.85 1.71 -15.81
CA ASN A 238 -33.47 1.19 -14.59
C ASN A 238 -32.47 0.97 -13.43
N GLY A 239 -31.52 1.89 -13.22
CA GLY A 239 -30.54 1.79 -12.14
C GLY A 239 -31.12 1.89 -10.73
N SER A 240 -32.27 2.53 -10.58
CA SER A 240 -33.04 2.66 -9.34
C SER A 240 -34.12 1.59 -9.15
N PHE A 241 -34.22 0.63 -10.08
CA PHE A 241 -35.19 -0.47 -10.03
C PHE A 241 -36.68 -0.07 -10.03
N GLU A 242 -37.02 1.20 -10.26
CA GLU A 242 -38.41 1.68 -10.34
C GLU A 242 -39.21 1.09 -11.51
N MET A 243 -38.53 0.65 -12.58
CA MET A 243 -39.15 -0.05 -13.71
C MET A 243 -39.10 -1.58 -13.55
N GLY A 244 -38.81 -2.08 -12.34
CA GLY A 244 -38.76 -3.50 -12.01
C GLY A 244 -37.35 -4.04 -11.85
N MET A 245 -37.20 -5.37 -11.87
CA MET A 245 -35.90 -6.04 -11.78
C MET A 245 -35.21 -6.08 -13.15
N TRP A 246 -33.86 -6.09 -13.19
CA TRP A 246 -33.14 -6.21 -14.48
C TRP A 246 -33.35 -7.55 -15.20
N GLY A 247 -33.79 -8.59 -14.50
CA GLY A 247 -34.15 -9.88 -15.07
C GLY A 247 -35.40 -10.47 -14.42
N GLU A 248 -36.07 -11.39 -15.11
CA GLU A 248 -37.29 -12.04 -14.63
C GLU A 248 -37.05 -13.00 -13.45
N LYS A 249 -35.82 -13.53 -13.33
CA LYS A 249 -35.44 -14.51 -12.31
C LYS A 249 -34.05 -14.21 -11.77
N VAL A 250 -33.80 -14.62 -10.53
CA VAL A 250 -32.46 -14.63 -9.94
C VAL A 250 -31.53 -15.51 -10.76
N GLY A 251 -30.32 -15.04 -11.02
CA GLY A 251 -29.26 -15.84 -11.62
C GLY A 251 -28.53 -16.69 -10.58
N ASP A 252 -28.10 -17.89 -10.99
CA ASP A 252 -27.20 -18.75 -10.23
C ASP A 252 -25.77 -18.59 -10.75
N CYS A 253 -25.02 -17.66 -10.17
CA CYS A 253 -23.68 -17.29 -10.61
C CYS A 253 -22.57 -18.16 -10.03
N ASN A 254 -22.91 -19.26 -9.34
CA ASN A 254 -21.95 -20.27 -8.89
C ASN A 254 -22.63 -21.64 -8.77
N LYS A 255 -23.21 -22.10 -9.88
CA LYS A 255 -23.90 -23.38 -9.95
C LYS A 255 -22.89 -24.53 -9.98
N TYR A 256 -22.56 -25.08 -8.81
CA TYR A 256 -21.69 -26.26 -8.70
C TYR A 256 -22.48 -27.58 -8.56
N ASP A 257 -23.80 -27.53 -8.35
CA ASP A 257 -24.75 -28.64 -8.51
C ASP A 257 -26.19 -28.10 -8.73
N ASP A 258 -27.22 -28.93 -8.61
CA ASP A 258 -28.62 -28.55 -8.88
C ASP A 258 -29.43 -28.05 -7.66
N ASN A 259 -28.82 -27.95 -6.48
CA ASN A 259 -29.53 -27.59 -5.24
C ASN A 259 -29.33 -26.11 -4.85
N GLY A 260 -29.42 -25.19 -5.81
CA GLY A 260 -29.33 -23.75 -5.53
C GLY A 260 -30.52 -23.26 -4.69
N LEU A 261 -30.25 -22.44 -3.67
CA LEU A 261 -31.28 -21.82 -2.82
C LEU A 261 -31.09 -20.32 -2.85
N LEU A 262 -31.70 -19.70 -3.85
CA LEU A 262 -31.49 -18.31 -4.26
C LEU A 262 -32.84 -17.61 -4.45
N ALA A 263 -32.91 -16.31 -4.14
CA ALA A 263 -34.07 -15.48 -4.44
C ALA A 263 -33.66 -14.07 -4.89
N MET A 264 -34.56 -13.42 -5.62
CA MET A 264 -34.47 -12.02 -6.01
C MET A 264 -35.86 -11.39 -5.91
N SER A 265 -35.96 -10.22 -5.30
CA SER A 265 -37.22 -9.50 -5.09
C SER A 265 -36.99 -7.99 -5.01
N LEU A 266 -38.06 -7.22 -5.21
CA LEU A 266 -38.04 -5.78 -4.95
C LEU A 266 -38.44 -5.51 -3.50
N ASN A 267 -37.73 -4.60 -2.83
CA ASN A 267 -37.97 -4.25 -1.44
C ASN A 267 -38.42 -2.79 -1.33
N THR A 268 -39.66 -2.57 -0.87
CA THR A 268 -40.25 -1.23 -0.74
C THR A 268 -40.01 -0.57 0.61
N GLN A 269 -39.35 -1.25 1.56
CA GLN A 269 -39.06 -0.73 2.89
C GLN A 269 -37.63 -0.18 2.95
N GLU A 270 -36.66 -1.00 2.57
CA GLU A 270 -35.23 -0.66 2.57
C GLU A 270 -34.83 -0.16 1.19
N LYS A 271 -34.52 1.13 1.05
CA LYS A 271 -34.20 1.79 -0.23
C LYS A 271 -33.49 3.13 -0.04
N THR A 272 -32.80 3.62 -1.06
CA THR A 272 -32.11 4.93 -1.07
C THR A 272 -32.54 5.83 -2.21
N ASP A 273 -33.02 5.29 -3.33
CA ASP A 273 -33.56 6.06 -4.46
C ASP A 273 -34.97 5.55 -4.82
N GLY A 274 -35.87 6.47 -5.17
CA GLY A 274 -37.24 6.12 -5.52
C GLY A 274 -38.03 5.39 -4.41
N ASN A 275 -38.77 4.36 -4.81
CA ASN A 275 -39.76 3.65 -3.99
C ASN A 275 -39.38 2.20 -3.69
N GLN A 276 -38.33 1.65 -4.31
CA GLN A 276 -37.88 0.28 -4.06
C GLN A 276 -36.41 0.03 -4.38
N SER A 277 -35.81 -0.94 -3.70
CA SER A 277 -34.47 -1.47 -4.02
C SER A 277 -34.55 -2.91 -4.54
N ILE A 278 -33.45 -3.43 -5.10
CA ILE A 278 -33.32 -4.85 -5.39
C ILE A 278 -32.76 -5.61 -4.18
N GLN A 279 -33.39 -6.72 -3.81
CA GLN A 279 -32.93 -7.65 -2.77
C GLN A 279 -32.53 -8.97 -3.42
N LEU A 280 -31.30 -9.42 -3.12
CA LEU A 280 -30.78 -10.73 -3.49
C LEU A 280 -30.60 -11.58 -2.23
N GLU A 281 -30.96 -12.85 -2.32
CA GLU A 281 -30.85 -13.79 -1.22
C GLU A 281 -30.13 -15.06 -1.67
N ALA A 282 -29.19 -15.54 -0.85
CA ALA A 282 -28.43 -16.75 -1.11
C ALA A 282 -28.22 -17.55 0.18
N THR A 283 -28.93 -18.66 0.30
CA THR A 283 -28.62 -19.69 1.31
C THR A 283 -27.58 -20.65 0.78
N ARG A 284 -27.62 -20.99 -0.51
CA ARG A 284 -26.70 -21.93 -1.18
C ARG A 284 -26.48 -21.52 -2.63
N HIS A 285 -25.22 -21.57 -3.08
CA HIS A 285 -24.71 -20.92 -4.31
C HIS A 285 -24.58 -19.40 -4.16
N ILE A 286 -24.47 -18.68 -5.29
CA ILE A 286 -24.36 -17.22 -5.36
C ILE A 286 -25.53 -16.70 -6.18
N ALA A 287 -26.39 -15.88 -5.56
CA ALA A 287 -27.45 -15.16 -6.26
C ALA A 287 -26.85 -13.98 -7.00
N CYS A 288 -27.34 -13.72 -8.20
CA CYS A 288 -26.95 -12.55 -8.97
C CYS A 288 -28.10 -11.95 -9.75
N THR A 289 -28.01 -10.64 -9.96
CA THR A 289 -28.74 -9.91 -11.01
C THR A 289 -27.72 -9.21 -11.91
N SER A 290 -28.09 -8.96 -13.16
CA SER A 290 -27.16 -8.37 -14.12
C SER A 290 -27.84 -7.50 -15.15
N ILE A 291 -27.10 -6.51 -15.64
CA ILE A 291 -27.49 -5.65 -16.76
C ILE A 291 -26.33 -5.55 -17.75
N ARG A 292 -26.67 -5.36 -19.03
CA ARG A 292 -25.72 -5.04 -20.09
C ARG A 292 -26.03 -3.66 -20.64
N THR A 293 -25.00 -2.87 -20.88
CA THR A 293 -25.16 -1.56 -21.51
C THR A 293 -24.03 -1.31 -22.51
N ALA A 294 -24.29 -0.41 -23.46
CA ALA A 294 -23.29 0.05 -24.41
C ALA A 294 -22.30 0.99 -23.70
N VAL A 295 -21.03 0.89 -24.05
CA VAL A 295 -19.96 1.76 -23.57
C VAL A 295 -19.04 2.14 -24.72
N ALA A 296 -18.43 3.32 -24.64
CA ALA A 296 -17.44 3.73 -25.63
C ALA A 296 -16.08 3.04 -25.36
N SER A 297 -15.42 2.57 -26.42
CA SER A 297 -14.08 1.98 -26.32
C SER A 297 -13.07 3.02 -25.82
N SER A 298 -12.19 2.62 -24.91
CA SER A 298 -11.12 3.50 -24.38
C SER A 298 -11.64 4.78 -23.73
N SER A 299 -12.83 4.74 -23.16
CA SER A 299 -13.37 5.81 -22.32
C SER A 299 -13.42 5.40 -20.85
N THR A 300 -13.78 6.36 -20.01
CA THR A 300 -13.77 6.23 -18.55
C THR A 300 -15.19 6.44 -18.03
N TYR A 301 -15.60 5.62 -17.06
CA TYR A 301 -16.89 5.74 -16.41
C TYR A 301 -16.75 5.75 -14.89
N MET A 302 -17.64 6.43 -14.20
CA MET A 302 -17.86 6.29 -12.77
C MET A 302 -18.97 5.27 -12.54
N LEU A 303 -18.65 4.15 -11.91
CA LEU A 303 -19.62 3.17 -11.41
C LEU A 303 -19.91 3.48 -9.94
N SER A 304 -21.19 3.65 -9.60
CA SER A 304 -21.62 3.82 -8.22
C SER A 304 -22.92 3.10 -7.93
N PHE A 305 -23.12 2.72 -6.67
CA PHE A 305 -24.39 2.17 -6.18
C PHE A 305 -24.44 2.22 -4.66
N ASP A 306 -25.65 2.23 -4.11
CA ASP A 306 -25.88 2.03 -2.70
C ASP A 306 -26.05 0.54 -2.39
N TYR A 307 -25.53 0.09 -1.26
CA TYR A 307 -25.63 -1.30 -0.83
C TYR A 307 -25.91 -1.41 0.67
N GLN A 308 -26.63 -2.47 1.04
CA GLN A 308 -26.98 -2.74 2.43
C GLN A 308 -27.08 -4.24 2.66
N SER A 309 -26.79 -4.68 3.87
CA SER A 309 -27.11 -6.04 4.28
C SER A 309 -27.45 -6.11 5.77
N PRO A 310 -28.51 -6.85 6.17
CA PRO A 310 -28.81 -7.09 7.56
C PRO A 310 -27.91 -8.14 8.21
N ASN A 311 -27.22 -8.98 7.44
CA ASN A 311 -26.51 -10.15 7.97
C ASN A 311 -25.27 -10.61 7.19
N ALA A 312 -25.00 -10.08 6.00
CA ALA A 312 -23.79 -10.33 5.25
C ALA A 312 -22.64 -9.50 5.79
N LYS A 313 -21.42 -10.06 5.75
CA LYS A 313 -20.19 -9.30 6.02
C LYS A 313 -19.70 -8.51 4.79
N ILE A 314 -20.20 -8.87 3.61
CA ILE A 314 -19.80 -8.28 2.33
C ILE A 314 -21.00 -8.08 1.40
N ALA A 315 -20.88 -7.09 0.52
CA ALA A 315 -21.58 -7.01 -0.76
C ALA A 315 -20.56 -7.26 -1.87
N SER A 316 -20.99 -7.54 -3.11
CA SER A 316 -20.02 -7.78 -4.19
C SER A 316 -20.60 -7.42 -5.55
N TYR A 317 -19.72 -6.99 -6.45
CA TYR A 317 -20.05 -6.73 -7.84
C TYR A 317 -19.02 -7.33 -8.80
N TYR A 318 -19.39 -7.42 -10.08
CA TYR A 318 -18.49 -7.77 -11.18
C TYR A 318 -18.82 -6.92 -12.39
N VAL A 319 -17.78 -6.44 -13.06
CA VAL A 319 -17.84 -5.75 -14.34
C VAL A 319 -17.06 -6.58 -15.36
N GLY A 320 -17.70 -6.94 -16.47
CA GLY A 320 -17.05 -7.67 -17.56
C GLY A 320 -17.22 -6.95 -18.90
N TYR A 321 -16.19 -6.99 -19.72
CA TYR A 321 -16.16 -6.37 -21.05
C TYR A 321 -16.15 -7.41 -22.16
N ASN A 322 -16.62 -7.03 -23.34
CA ASN A 322 -16.64 -7.88 -24.53
C ASN A 322 -15.37 -7.76 -25.40
N ASP A 323 -14.27 -7.25 -24.85
CA ASP A 323 -12.98 -7.17 -25.54
C ASP A 323 -12.36 -8.57 -25.76
N PRO A 324 -11.42 -8.72 -26.71
CA PRO A 324 -10.79 -10.02 -26.98
C PRO A 324 -10.11 -10.68 -25.78
N ALA A 325 -9.60 -9.88 -24.83
CA ALA A 325 -8.97 -10.39 -23.61
C ALA A 325 -9.98 -10.76 -22.52
N LYS A 326 -11.27 -10.43 -22.71
CA LYS A 326 -12.36 -10.64 -21.73
C LYS A 326 -12.02 -10.00 -20.39
N THR A 327 -11.58 -8.76 -20.45
CA THR A 327 -11.16 -8.00 -19.28
C THR A 327 -12.33 -7.89 -18.30
N SER A 328 -12.02 -7.92 -17.00
CA SER A 328 -13.04 -7.85 -15.97
C SER A 328 -12.51 -7.41 -14.61
N THR A 329 -13.39 -6.81 -13.83
CA THR A 329 -13.17 -6.34 -12.46
C THR A 329 -14.18 -6.99 -11.53
N LYS A 330 -13.81 -7.24 -10.28
CA LYS A 330 -14.74 -7.60 -9.22
C LYS A 330 -14.20 -7.15 -7.88
N GLU A 331 -15.09 -6.93 -6.93
CA GLU A 331 -14.71 -6.51 -5.59
C GLU A 331 -15.71 -7.02 -4.56
N ASP A 332 -15.18 -7.35 -3.38
CA ASP A 332 -15.98 -7.70 -2.21
C ASP A 332 -15.94 -6.49 -1.26
N LEU A 333 -17.05 -5.76 -1.21
CA LEU A 333 -17.22 -4.56 -0.41
C LEU A 333 -17.60 -4.94 1.00
N LYS A 334 -16.87 -4.44 2.00
CA LYS A 334 -17.18 -4.70 3.40
C LYS A 334 -18.52 -4.05 3.77
N VAL A 335 -19.34 -4.78 4.52
CA VAL A 335 -20.56 -4.26 5.17
C VAL A 335 -20.23 -4.03 6.63
N GLU A 336 -20.08 -2.76 7.02
CA GLU A 336 -19.66 -2.39 8.37
C GLU A 336 -20.82 -2.34 9.38
N SER A 337 -22.02 -2.11 8.88
CA SER A 337 -23.25 -1.99 9.64
C SER A 337 -24.45 -2.37 8.78
N ALA A 338 -25.60 -2.56 9.42
CA ALA A 338 -26.86 -2.83 8.73
C ALA A 338 -27.48 -1.59 8.05
N SER A 339 -26.87 -0.40 8.16
CA SER A 339 -27.32 0.78 7.42
C SER A 339 -26.91 0.69 5.95
N TRP A 340 -27.47 1.57 5.12
CA TRP A 340 -27.00 1.76 3.75
C TRP A 340 -25.58 2.33 3.72
N HIS A 341 -24.81 1.84 2.76
CA HIS A 341 -23.48 2.29 2.40
C HIS A 341 -23.51 2.71 0.93
N SER A 342 -22.60 3.60 0.53
CA SER A 342 -22.46 4.02 -0.86
C SER A 342 -21.09 3.61 -1.39
N PHE A 343 -21.07 3.07 -2.60
CA PHE A 343 -19.85 2.72 -3.33
C PHE A 343 -19.71 3.60 -4.56
N SER A 344 -18.48 3.99 -4.89
CA SER A 344 -18.14 4.61 -6.17
C SER A 344 -16.71 4.26 -6.57
N LYS A 345 -16.50 4.07 -7.88
CA LYS A 345 -15.18 3.80 -8.46
C LYS A 345 -15.11 4.26 -9.91
N ILE A 346 -13.96 4.80 -10.30
CA ILE A 346 -13.64 5.05 -11.70
C ILE A 346 -13.18 3.74 -12.35
N ILE A 347 -13.81 3.38 -13.47
CA ILE A 347 -13.47 2.20 -14.28
C ILE A 347 -13.07 2.62 -15.69
N GLU A 348 -12.11 1.90 -16.26
CA GLU A 348 -11.66 2.10 -17.63
C GLU A 348 -12.24 1.05 -18.57
N VAL A 349 -12.75 1.49 -19.72
CA VAL A 349 -13.21 0.59 -20.76
C VAL A 349 -12.01 0.16 -21.61
N PRO A 350 -11.71 -1.16 -21.69
CA PRO A 350 -10.62 -1.66 -22.50
C PRO A 350 -10.74 -1.25 -23.97
N SER A 351 -9.59 -1.11 -24.64
CA SER A 351 -9.57 -0.87 -26.09
C SER A 351 -10.30 -1.99 -26.84
N GLY A 352 -11.26 -1.61 -27.68
CA GLY A 352 -12.08 -2.51 -28.48
C GLY A 352 -13.35 -3.03 -27.76
N ALA A 353 -13.54 -2.75 -26.47
CA ALA A 353 -14.80 -3.06 -25.80
C ALA A 353 -15.89 -2.07 -26.22
N THR A 354 -17.09 -2.58 -26.43
CA THR A 354 -18.29 -1.82 -26.80
C THR A 354 -19.48 -2.10 -25.88
N THR A 355 -19.33 -3.09 -24.99
CA THR A 355 -20.40 -3.53 -24.09
C THR A 355 -19.81 -3.90 -22.74
N LEU A 356 -20.44 -3.37 -21.70
CA LEU A 356 -20.17 -3.68 -20.31
C LEU A 356 -21.31 -4.56 -19.77
N SER A 357 -20.96 -5.59 -19.00
CA SER A 357 -21.90 -6.38 -18.20
C SER A 357 -21.63 -6.14 -16.72
N LEU A 358 -22.61 -5.60 -16.00
CA LEU A 358 -22.54 -5.39 -14.55
C LEU A 358 -23.36 -6.46 -13.85
N TYR A 359 -22.78 -7.07 -12.82
CA TYR A 359 -23.44 -8.02 -11.93
C TYR A 359 -23.36 -7.54 -10.48
N LEU A 360 -24.45 -7.72 -9.75
CA LEU A 360 -24.54 -7.54 -8.30
C LEU A 360 -24.85 -8.88 -7.65
N TYR A 361 -24.28 -9.16 -6.48
CA TYR A 361 -24.31 -10.50 -5.88
C TYR A 361 -24.86 -10.55 -4.46
N ALA A 362 -25.39 -11.71 -4.07
CA ALA A 362 -25.42 -12.17 -2.69
C ALA A 362 -24.69 -13.52 -2.59
N LYS A 363 -23.71 -13.63 -1.70
CA LYS A 363 -22.86 -14.83 -1.58
C LYS A 363 -23.23 -15.64 -0.34
N SER A 364 -23.55 -16.92 -0.52
CA SER A 364 -23.66 -17.87 0.59
C SER A 364 -22.31 -18.00 1.33
N THR A 365 -22.35 -18.01 2.66
CA THR A 365 -21.15 -18.11 3.51
C THR A 365 -20.92 -19.52 4.04
N ASP A 366 -21.98 -20.23 4.44
CA ASP A 366 -21.92 -21.51 5.15
C ASP A 366 -22.89 -22.58 4.62
N ARG A 367 -23.62 -22.27 3.52
CA ARG A 367 -24.66 -23.11 2.92
C ARG A 367 -25.88 -23.38 3.83
N LYS A 368 -26.05 -22.60 4.90
CA LYS A 368 -27.13 -22.76 5.89
C LYS A 368 -27.84 -21.45 6.19
N THR A 369 -27.07 -20.37 6.34
CA THR A 369 -27.55 -19.03 6.63
C THR A 369 -28.05 -18.39 5.34
N ASN A 370 -29.27 -17.87 5.35
CA ASN A 370 -29.79 -17.10 4.23
C ASN A 370 -29.18 -15.71 4.22
N ILE A 371 -28.22 -15.47 3.33
CA ILE A 371 -27.54 -14.18 3.21
C ILE A 371 -28.35 -13.24 2.34
N ILE A 372 -28.55 -12.01 2.81
CA ILE A 372 -29.34 -11.00 2.10
C ILE A 372 -28.42 -9.84 1.72
N ASN A 373 -28.38 -9.44 0.45
CA ASN A 373 -27.77 -8.18 0.02
C ASN A 373 -28.81 -7.35 -0.73
N ARG A 374 -28.83 -6.06 -0.46
CA ARG A 374 -29.69 -5.09 -1.15
C ARG A 374 -28.85 -4.07 -1.88
N TYR A 375 -29.35 -3.63 -3.03
CA TYR A 375 -28.70 -2.64 -3.87
C TYR A 375 -29.72 -1.64 -4.40
N ASP A 376 -29.30 -0.40 -4.56
CA ASP A 376 -30.15 0.66 -5.08
C ASP A 376 -29.28 1.77 -5.71
N ASN A 377 -29.89 2.73 -6.40
CA ASN A 377 -29.24 3.91 -6.98
C ASN A 377 -28.00 3.55 -7.83
N VAL A 378 -28.13 2.53 -8.71
CA VAL A 378 -27.00 2.07 -9.53
C VAL A 378 -26.79 3.02 -10.69
N GLN A 379 -25.59 3.58 -10.79
CA GLN A 379 -25.22 4.52 -11.82
C GLN A 379 -23.94 4.09 -12.53
N LEU A 380 -23.95 4.25 -13.85
CA LEU A 380 -22.76 4.24 -14.69
C LEU A 380 -22.77 5.55 -15.47
N ILE A 381 -21.84 6.44 -15.18
CA ILE A 381 -21.82 7.78 -15.75
C ILE A 381 -20.50 7.97 -16.49
N GLU A 382 -20.56 8.37 -17.76
CA GLU A 382 -19.35 8.68 -18.53
C GLU A 382 -18.69 9.94 -17.96
N VAL A 383 -17.38 9.86 -17.68
CA VAL A 383 -16.61 10.94 -17.08
C VAL A 383 -15.29 11.15 -17.82
N PRO A 384 -14.72 12.36 -17.81
CA PRO A 384 -13.37 12.61 -18.30
C PRO A 384 -12.34 11.78 -17.52
N ASP A 385 -11.28 11.35 -18.22
CA ASP A 385 -10.12 10.76 -17.55
C ASP A 385 -9.28 11.86 -16.89
N LEU A 386 -9.47 12.03 -15.58
CA LEU A 386 -8.80 13.06 -14.79
C LEU A 386 -7.69 12.50 -13.88
N ARG A 387 -7.36 11.20 -13.99
CA ARG A 387 -6.52 10.49 -13.01
C ARG A 387 -5.07 10.98 -12.93
N ASP A 388 -4.59 11.60 -14.00
CA ASP A 388 -3.26 12.22 -14.11
C ASP A 388 -3.37 13.71 -14.50
N ALA A 389 -4.57 14.28 -14.43
CA ALA A 389 -4.82 15.66 -14.86
C ALA A 389 -4.50 16.68 -13.76
N PHE A 390 -4.63 16.28 -12.49
CA PHE A 390 -4.53 17.16 -11.32
C PHE A 390 -3.71 16.53 -10.20
N TYR A 391 -2.84 17.32 -9.59
CA TYR A 391 -2.20 16.98 -8.32
C TYR A 391 -2.17 18.19 -7.39
N LEU A 392 -2.66 18.01 -6.16
CA LEU A 392 -2.41 18.93 -5.07
C LEU A 392 -1.22 18.42 -4.28
N VAL A 393 -0.19 19.27 -4.15
CA VAL A 393 1.06 18.92 -3.45
C VAL A 393 1.31 19.91 -2.33
N SER A 394 1.41 19.45 -1.08
CA SER A 394 1.74 20.31 0.06
C SER A 394 3.24 20.51 0.23
N GLU A 395 3.66 21.59 0.87
CA GLU A 395 5.02 21.69 1.41
C GLU A 395 5.16 20.84 2.69
N PRO A 396 6.34 20.29 2.96
CA PRO A 396 6.61 19.60 4.22
C PRO A 396 6.64 20.61 5.38
N ILE A 397 6.11 20.23 6.55
CA ILE A 397 6.27 21.02 7.78
C ILE A 397 7.53 20.58 8.50
N GLY A 398 8.38 21.54 8.83
CA GLY A 398 9.59 21.30 9.62
C GLY A 398 10.84 21.89 8.96
N PRO A 399 12.03 21.59 9.50
CA PRO A 399 13.28 21.97 8.85
C PRO A 399 13.43 21.29 7.48
N PRO A 400 14.21 21.89 6.55
CA PRO A 400 14.56 21.24 5.30
C PRO A 400 15.17 19.85 5.55
N LEU A 401 14.78 18.88 4.74
CA LEU A 401 15.33 17.53 4.80
C LEU A 401 16.59 17.45 3.94
N VAL A 402 17.67 16.96 4.53
CA VAL A 402 18.96 16.80 3.84
C VAL A 402 19.56 15.47 4.23
N GLU A 403 19.79 14.62 3.24
CA GLU A 403 20.45 13.33 3.46
C GLU A 403 21.87 13.53 4.02
N PRO A 404 22.30 12.68 4.97
CA PRO A 404 23.67 12.68 5.45
C PRO A 404 24.65 12.33 4.32
N ARG A 405 25.92 12.71 4.50
CA ARG A 405 26.98 12.41 3.53
C ARG A 405 27.16 10.91 3.28
N SER A 406 26.98 10.08 4.30
CA SER A 406 26.97 8.63 4.13
C SER A 406 26.18 7.93 5.24
N VAL A 407 25.58 6.80 4.86
CA VAL A 407 24.98 5.81 5.76
C VAL A 407 25.72 4.49 5.54
N SER A 408 26.19 3.86 6.62
CA SER A 408 26.75 2.51 6.59
C SER A 408 26.27 1.71 7.80
N PHE A 409 26.37 0.39 7.75
CA PHE A 409 25.92 -0.44 8.86
C PHE A 409 26.71 -1.74 9.00
N ASP A 410 26.75 -2.26 10.22
CA ASP A 410 27.23 -3.60 10.55
C ASP A 410 26.07 -4.48 11.03
N LEU A 411 25.94 -5.66 10.43
CA LEU A 411 24.97 -6.67 10.88
C LEU A 411 25.55 -7.41 12.09
N VAL A 412 24.99 -7.16 13.29
CA VAL A 412 25.36 -7.92 14.49
C VAL A 412 24.66 -9.28 14.47
N ASN A 413 23.35 -9.27 14.22
CA ASN A 413 22.51 -10.44 14.00
C ASN A 413 21.21 -10.01 13.29
N PRO A 414 20.32 -10.95 12.88
CA PRO A 414 19.11 -10.58 12.15
C PRO A 414 18.21 -9.54 12.87
N THR A 415 18.23 -9.49 14.19
CA THR A 415 17.41 -8.60 15.02
C THR A 415 18.15 -7.39 15.61
N LYS A 416 19.45 -7.20 15.29
CA LYS A 416 20.27 -6.07 15.77
C LYS A 416 21.31 -5.63 14.72
N LYS A 417 21.31 -4.35 14.39
CA LYS A 417 22.18 -3.72 13.39
C LYS A 417 22.79 -2.44 13.96
N LEU A 418 24.09 -2.26 13.80
CA LEU A 418 24.77 -0.99 14.15
C LEU A 418 24.77 -0.10 12.92
N VAL A 419 24.32 1.14 13.04
CA VAL A 419 24.20 2.07 11.92
C VAL A 419 25.05 3.30 12.19
N HIS A 420 25.81 3.71 11.17
CA HIS A 420 26.75 4.80 11.21
C HIS A 420 26.32 5.87 10.22
N ILE A 421 25.97 7.04 10.74
CA ILE A 421 25.63 8.22 9.96
C ILE A 421 26.83 9.16 9.99
N LYS A 422 27.22 9.68 8.81
CA LYS A 422 28.29 10.67 8.70
C LYS A 422 27.80 11.96 8.08
N GLY A 423 28.14 13.09 8.68
CA GLY A 423 27.88 14.40 8.12
C GLY A 423 26.40 14.77 7.99
N ALA A 424 25.57 14.47 8.99
CA ALA A 424 24.19 14.92 9.05
C ALA A 424 24.11 16.40 9.40
N THR A 425 23.51 17.22 8.54
CA THR A 425 23.38 18.69 8.75
C THR A 425 21.95 19.14 9.06
N ALA A 426 20.95 18.32 8.76
CA ALA A 426 19.54 18.60 8.99
C ALA A 426 18.80 17.30 9.32
N ALA A 427 17.48 17.36 9.43
CA ALA A 427 16.66 16.17 9.57
C ALA A 427 16.64 15.35 8.28
N PHE A 428 16.43 14.04 8.39
CA PHE A 428 16.38 13.11 7.27
C PHE A 428 15.50 11.91 7.59
N PHE A 429 15.15 11.12 6.58
CA PHE A 429 14.57 9.81 6.80
C PHE A 429 15.60 8.71 6.66
N LEU A 430 15.47 7.67 7.49
CA LEU A 430 16.26 6.45 7.42
C LEU A 430 15.33 5.27 7.09
N ALA A 431 15.57 4.60 5.96
CA ALA A 431 14.87 3.38 5.57
C ALA A 431 15.64 2.13 6.02
N MET A 432 14.92 1.06 6.34
CA MET A 432 15.45 -0.29 6.45
C MET A 432 14.64 -1.26 5.59
N SER A 433 15.33 -1.96 4.69
CA SER A 433 14.81 -2.94 3.75
C SER A 433 14.40 -4.28 4.41
N GLU A 434 13.64 -4.20 5.49
CA GLU A 434 13.06 -5.35 6.19
C GLU A 434 11.58 -5.09 6.49
N SER A 435 10.81 -6.17 6.62
CA SER A 435 9.38 -6.12 6.91
C SER A 435 9.07 -5.26 8.13
N TYR A 436 8.12 -4.34 7.95
CA TYR A 436 7.65 -3.45 9.00
C TYR A 436 7.11 -4.22 10.19
N HIS A 437 7.47 -3.75 11.37
CA HIS A 437 6.86 -4.13 12.63
C HIS A 437 7.06 -2.99 13.62
N ASP A 438 6.00 -2.57 14.31
CA ASP A 438 5.98 -1.51 15.35
C ASP A 438 6.94 -1.73 16.53
N GLN A 439 7.59 -2.91 16.60
CA GLN A 439 8.52 -3.28 17.66
C GLN A 439 9.99 -3.16 17.22
N TRP A 440 10.25 -2.77 15.97
CA TRP A 440 11.56 -2.30 15.53
C TRP A 440 11.80 -0.89 16.06
N GLN A 441 12.98 -0.67 16.64
CA GLN A 441 13.36 0.62 17.22
C GLN A 441 14.66 1.12 16.60
N LEU A 442 14.73 2.43 16.35
CA LEU A 442 15.97 3.14 16.03
C LEU A 442 16.46 3.88 17.28
N GLN A 443 17.47 3.32 17.92
CA GLN A 443 18.04 3.82 19.18
C GLN A 443 19.40 4.45 18.93
N LEU A 444 19.80 5.47 19.71
CA LEU A 444 21.22 5.80 19.84
C LEU A 444 21.96 4.58 20.40
N ASN A 445 23.27 4.52 20.19
CA ASN A 445 24.10 3.45 20.75
C ASN A 445 24.21 3.55 22.28
N ASN A 446 23.16 3.08 22.99
CA ASN A 446 23.02 3.15 24.44
C ASN A 446 24.12 2.38 25.18
N GLU A 447 24.78 1.40 24.56
CA GLU A 447 25.98 0.77 25.15
C GLU A 447 27.13 1.77 25.28
N LYS A 448 27.31 2.66 24.29
CA LYS A 448 28.30 3.75 24.31
C LYS A 448 27.87 4.92 25.20
N VAL A 449 26.56 5.15 25.35
CA VAL A 449 26.02 6.28 26.13
C VAL A 449 25.91 5.93 27.62
N HIS A 450 25.24 4.82 27.96
CA HIS A 450 24.87 4.45 29.34
C HIS A 450 25.53 3.15 29.83
N GLY A 451 26.36 2.51 29.01
CA GLY A 451 27.07 1.27 29.35
C GLY A 451 26.33 -0.01 28.99
N PHE A 452 27.00 -1.14 29.17
CA PHE A 452 26.58 -2.45 28.64
C PHE A 452 25.17 -2.89 29.08
N LEU A 453 24.79 -2.69 30.35
CA LEU A 453 23.50 -3.18 30.87
C LEU A 453 22.30 -2.52 30.17
N GLU A 454 22.33 -1.21 29.96
CA GLU A 454 21.25 -0.47 29.26
C GLU A 454 21.12 -0.89 27.79
N GLY A 455 22.19 -1.43 27.20
CA GLY A 455 22.23 -1.94 25.83
C GLY A 455 21.53 -3.27 25.56
N TRP A 456 21.19 -4.05 26.59
CA TRP A 456 20.51 -5.35 26.40
C TRP A 456 19.37 -5.62 27.38
N TRP A 457 19.27 -4.87 28.48
CA TRP A 457 18.24 -5.09 29.50
C TRP A 457 16.83 -4.71 28.98
N PRO A 458 15.79 -5.55 29.16
CA PRO A 458 14.44 -5.26 28.63
C PRO A 458 13.71 -4.10 29.31
N PHE A 459 14.16 -3.68 30.49
CA PHE A 459 13.55 -2.59 31.25
C PHE A 459 14.30 -1.25 31.07
N ALA A 460 15.36 -1.25 30.26
CA ALA A 460 16.08 -0.05 29.88
C ALA A 460 15.15 0.95 29.18
N LYS A 461 15.42 2.24 29.35
CA LYS A 461 14.74 3.31 28.59
C LYS A 461 15.72 3.86 27.56
N PRO A 462 15.79 3.26 26.36
CA PRO A 462 16.77 3.67 25.37
C PRO A 462 16.49 5.09 24.87
N ASP A 463 17.55 5.86 24.61
CA ASP A 463 17.45 7.05 23.78
C ASP A 463 17.14 6.60 22.36
N ARG A 464 15.95 6.94 21.86
CA ARG A 464 15.43 6.45 20.58
C ARG A 464 14.55 7.47 19.89
N VAL A 465 14.41 7.31 18.58
CA VAL A 465 13.38 7.98 17.79
C VAL A 465 12.00 7.56 18.31
N GLY A 466 11.10 8.54 18.46
CA GLY A 466 9.72 8.32 18.92
C GLY A 466 8.94 7.38 18.00
N ASP A 467 7.98 6.64 18.57
CA ASP A 467 7.18 5.67 17.82
C ASP A 467 6.29 6.38 16.78
N GLU A 468 5.90 7.64 17.04
CA GLU A 468 5.20 8.52 16.10
C GLU A 468 6.01 8.87 14.85
N TYR A 469 7.33 8.72 14.90
CA TYR A 469 8.26 8.95 13.79
C TYR A 469 8.74 7.66 13.13
N HIS A 470 8.11 6.51 13.45
CA HIS A 470 8.34 5.23 12.80
C HIS A 470 7.20 4.92 11.82
N TYR A 471 7.58 4.70 10.56
CA TYR A 471 6.67 4.61 9.43
C TYR A 471 6.70 3.22 8.79
N LYS A 472 5.52 2.75 8.38
CA LYS A 472 5.36 1.62 7.45
C LYS A 472 5.60 2.11 6.01
N LEU A 473 6.86 2.24 5.65
CA LEU A 473 7.34 2.80 4.40
C LEU A 473 6.96 1.91 3.21
N ASN A 474 6.42 2.50 2.14
CA ASN A 474 5.95 1.84 0.91
C ASN A 474 5.01 0.64 1.15
N GLY A 475 4.33 0.63 2.30
CA GLY A 475 3.41 -0.44 2.71
C GLY A 475 4.07 -1.71 3.27
N PHE A 476 5.41 -1.78 3.36
CA PHE A 476 6.09 -2.98 3.87
C PHE A 476 7.43 -2.78 4.57
N LEU A 477 8.12 -1.65 4.39
CA LEU A 477 9.44 -1.37 4.97
C LEU A 477 9.34 -0.63 6.29
N ASN A 478 10.44 -0.63 7.04
CA ASN A 478 10.60 0.28 8.18
C ASN A 478 11.23 1.59 7.71
N GLY A 479 10.72 2.71 8.21
CA GLY A 479 11.32 4.04 8.00
C GLY A 479 11.24 4.89 9.25
N TRP A 480 12.25 5.71 9.52
CA TRP A 480 12.25 6.62 10.67
C TRP A 480 12.53 8.06 10.23
N TYR A 481 11.81 9.03 10.80
CA TYR A 481 12.20 10.44 10.74
C TYR A 481 13.23 10.73 11.84
N VAL A 482 14.37 11.27 11.45
CA VAL A 482 15.50 11.56 12.34
C VAL A 482 15.69 13.07 12.37
N ASP A 483 15.28 13.71 13.46
CA ASP A 483 15.60 15.11 13.73
C ASP A 483 16.99 15.23 14.37
N THR A 484 17.98 15.58 13.56
CA THR A 484 19.38 15.69 14.00
C THR A 484 19.56 16.73 15.10
N ALA A 485 18.82 17.84 15.08
CA ALA A 485 18.94 18.87 16.10
C ALA A 485 18.31 18.41 17.41
N GLU A 486 17.14 17.78 17.36
CA GLU A 486 16.49 17.23 18.54
C GLU A 486 17.36 16.16 19.22
N LEU A 487 17.93 15.24 18.43
CA LEU A 487 18.71 14.11 18.93
C LEU A 487 20.13 14.49 19.38
N CYS A 488 20.80 15.42 18.68
CA CYS A 488 22.23 15.70 18.89
C CYS A 488 22.55 17.09 19.45
N ALA A 489 21.68 18.09 19.29
CA ALA A 489 21.93 19.47 19.74
C ALA A 489 21.36 19.78 21.14
N GLY A 490 20.76 18.78 21.81
CA GLY A 490 20.45 18.86 23.24
C GLY A 490 19.10 19.49 23.61
N SER A 491 18.09 19.52 22.73
CA SER A 491 16.77 20.08 23.07
C SER A 491 15.90 19.18 23.97
N ARG A 492 16.41 18.07 24.50
CA ARG A 492 15.78 17.32 25.61
C ARG A 492 16.24 17.87 26.97
N GLU A 493 16.02 19.15 27.20
CA GLU A 493 16.37 19.81 28.46
C GLU A 493 15.40 19.47 29.62
N GLU A 494 14.31 18.70 29.39
CA GLU A 494 13.23 18.57 30.39
C GLU A 494 12.85 17.16 30.88
N VAL A 495 13.50 16.05 30.49
CA VAL A 495 13.04 14.70 30.94
C VAL A 495 14.10 13.79 31.55
N LEU A 496 15.40 14.02 31.34
CA LEU A 496 16.45 13.19 31.95
C LEU A 496 17.58 14.11 32.46
N GLY A 497 17.53 14.43 33.76
CA GLY A 497 18.43 15.39 34.41
C GLY A 497 19.88 14.94 34.56
N THR A 498 20.59 14.70 33.46
CA THR A 498 22.06 14.57 33.44
C THR A 498 22.66 15.12 32.14
N SER A 499 23.62 16.03 32.29
CA SER A 499 24.31 16.79 31.23
C SER A 499 25.37 15.99 30.45
N GLU A 500 25.09 14.75 30.06
CA GLU A 500 26.08 13.86 29.41
C GLU A 500 25.56 13.15 28.13
N ILE A 501 24.75 13.82 27.30
CA ILE A 501 24.39 13.30 25.96
C ILE A 501 25.51 13.63 24.95
N GLN A 502 26.72 13.10 25.14
CA GLN A 502 27.84 13.41 24.24
C GLN A 502 28.83 12.26 23.96
N THR A 503 28.32 11.05 23.71
CA THR A 503 29.10 9.96 23.10
C THR A 503 28.51 9.35 21.83
N ALA A 504 27.19 9.45 21.59
CA ALA A 504 26.55 8.87 20.40
C ALA A 504 26.48 9.83 19.19
N CYS A 505 26.53 11.14 19.42
CA CYS A 505 26.68 12.15 18.36
C CYS A 505 28.05 12.83 18.49
N THR A 506 28.79 12.95 17.39
CA THR A 506 30.04 13.72 17.31
C THR A 506 29.83 14.88 16.36
N GLN A 507 29.98 16.12 16.85
CA GLN A 507 29.91 17.30 16.00
C GLN A 507 31.26 17.52 15.29
N ASN A 508 31.21 17.63 13.97
CA ASN A 508 32.35 17.90 13.11
C ASN A 508 32.67 19.40 13.07
N ALA A 509 33.87 19.76 12.61
CA ALA A 509 34.31 21.14 12.50
C ALA A 509 33.48 22.00 11.52
N ASP A 510 32.78 21.35 10.57
CA ASP A 510 31.87 21.98 9.61
C ASP A 510 30.44 22.16 10.16
N GLY A 511 30.19 21.76 11.42
CA GLY A 511 28.89 21.83 12.08
C GLY A 511 27.98 20.63 11.83
N SER A 512 28.36 19.68 10.96
CA SER A 512 27.63 18.43 10.74
C SER A 512 27.80 17.44 11.90
N TYR A 513 26.93 16.45 12.01
CA TYR A 513 26.97 15.40 13.04
C TYR A 513 27.26 14.03 12.46
N ASP A 514 28.16 13.30 13.11
CA ASP A 514 28.30 11.86 12.98
C ASP A 514 27.48 11.18 14.07
N ILE A 515 26.62 10.22 13.73
CA ILE A 515 25.66 9.60 14.66
C ILE A 515 25.80 8.08 14.64
N GLU A 516 25.85 7.49 15.83
CA GLU A 516 25.93 6.05 16.03
C GLU A 516 24.59 5.50 16.55
N PHE A 517 23.86 4.79 15.69
CA PHE A 517 22.58 4.19 15.99
C PHE A 517 22.66 2.67 16.14
N VAL A 518 21.62 2.11 16.74
CA VAL A 518 21.31 0.68 16.83
C VAL A 518 19.87 0.49 16.37
N ILE A 519 19.67 -0.25 15.29
CA ILE A 519 18.34 -0.75 14.93
C ILE A 519 18.16 -2.11 15.61
N GLU A 520 17.16 -2.23 16.48
CA GLU A 520 16.92 -3.43 17.28
C GLU A 520 15.43 -3.82 17.28
N PHE A 521 15.16 -5.13 17.16
CA PHE A 521 13.83 -5.68 17.38
C PHE A 521 13.61 -5.91 18.89
N TRP A 522 12.92 -4.98 19.55
CA TRP A 522 12.83 -4.90 21.01
C TRP A 522 12.39 -6.20 21.72
N PRO A 523 11.44 -7.01 21.19
CA PRO A 523 11.03 -8.27 21.81
C PRO A 523 12.18 -9.27 21.98
N GLN A 524 13.28 -9.12 21.22
CA GLN A 524 14.45 -9.96 21.33
C GLN A 524 15.11 -9.87 22.72
N ARG A 525 15.06 -8.72 23.40
CA ARG A 525 15.61 -8.58 24.77
C ARG A 525 14.90 -9.46 25.77
N TRP A 526 13.57 -9.60 25.66
CA TRP A 526 12.76 -10.47 26.51
C TRP A 526 13.10 -11.95 26.32
N PHE A 527 13.38 -12.35 25.07
CA PHE A 527 13.87 -13.70 24.80
C PHE A 527 15.20 -13.98 25.52
N TYR A 528 16.16 -13.04 25.46
CA TYR A 528 17.44 -13.19 26.16
C TYR A 528 17.28 -13.29 27.69
N LEU A 529 16.41 -12.46 28.28
CA LEU A 529 16.10 -12.56 29.72
C LEU A 529 15.47 -13.92 30.07
N GLY A 530 14.52 -14.38 29.26
CA GLY A 530 13.88 -15.69 29.46
C GLY A 530 14.88 -16.85 29.35
N LEU A 531 15.84 -16.77 28.43
CA LEU A 531 16.93 -17.74 28.30
C LEU A 531 17.83 -17.75 29.53
N LEU A 532 18.16 -16.57 30.07
CA LEU A 532 18.96 -16.44 31.29
C LEU A 532 18.25 -17.04 32.52
N ILE A 533 16.97 -16.75 32.71
CA ILE A 533 16.15 -17.33 33.80
C ILE A 533 16.06 -18.86 33.64
N SER A 534 15.83 -19.34 32.43
CA SER A 534 15.70 -20.78 32.17
C SER A 534 17.03 -21.52 32.39
N GLY A 535 18.13 -20.95 31.90
CA GLY A 535 19.48 -21.50 32.04
C GLY A 535 19.93 -21.56 33.50
N THR A 536 19.73 -20.48 34.25
CA THR A 536 20.05 -20.44 35.69
C THR A 536 19.20 -21.42 36.50
N THR A 537 17.91 -21.55 36.17
CA THR A 537 17.01 -22.54 36.78
C THR A 537 17.50 -23.97 36.51
N LEU A 538 17.82 -24.29 35.25
CA LEU A 538 18.32 -25.61 34.86
C LEU A 538 19.63 -25.95 35.59
N LEU A 539 20.58 -25.02 35.63
CA LEU A 539 21.84 -25.18 36.36
C LEU A 539 21.60 -25.36 37.87
N GLY A 540 20.64 -24.64 38.45
CA GLY A 540 20.21 -24.82 39.84
C GLY A 540 19.64 -26.21 40.10
N CYS A 541 18.78 -26.71 39.22
CA CYS A 541 18.22 -28.07 39.31
C CYS A 541 19.32 -29.14 39.18
N LEU A 542 20.21 -29.01 38.19
CA LEU A 542 21.34 -29.93 38.00
C LEU A 542 22.30 -29.90 39.19
N GLY A 543 22.59 -28.72 39.73
CA GLY A 543 23.40 -28.55 40.92
C GLY A 543 22.77 -29.19 42.16
N TYR A 544 21.47 -29.02 42.37
CA TYR A 544 20.73 -29.66 43.45
C TYR A 544 20.74 -31.19 43.33
N LEU A 545 20.44 -31.72 42.14
CA LEU A 545 20.47 -33.16 41.88
C LEU A 545 21.88 -33.74 42.06
N GLY A 546 22.91 -33.03 41.59
CA GLY A 546 24.30 -33.39 41.79
C GLY A 546 24.69 -33.43 43.27
N TYR A 547 24.34 -32.38 44.03
CA TYR A 547 24.55 -32.32 45.48
C TYR A 547 23.83 -33.46 46.22
N GLU A 548 22.56 -33.71 45.89
CA GLU A 548 21.79 -34.77 46.51
C GLU A 548 22.34 -36.17 46.19
N GLY A 549 22.77 -36.38 44.94
CA GLY A 549 23.44 -37.60 44.49
C GLY A 549 24.73 -37.87 45.28
N VAL A 550 25.60 -36.87 45.42
CA VAL A 550 26.83 -36.97 46.23
C VAL A 550 26.51 -37.24 47.70
N ARG A 551 25.52 -36.55 48.26
CA ARG A 551 25.08 -36.76 49.66
C ARG A 551 24.57 -38.18 49.90
N ARG A 552 23.80 -38.75 48.97
CA ARG A 552 23.30 -40.13 49.05
C ARG A 552 24.42 -41.15 48.95
N LEU A 553 25.40 -40.94 48.05
CA LEU A 553 26.59 -41.79 47.95
C LEU A 553 27.41 -41.78 49.25
N ARG A 554 27.63 -40.61 49.86
CA ARG A 554 28.33 -40.49 51.15
C ARG A 554 27.58 -41.19 52.28
N ARG A 555 26.24 -41.13 52.33
CA ARG A 555 25.45 -41.84 53.36
C ARG A 555 25.51 -43.37 53.24
N LYS A 556 25.66 -43.91 52.01
CA LYS A 556 25.83 -45.36 51.78
C LYS A 556 27.21 -45.90 52.21
N GLN A 557 28.20 -45.04 52.50
CA GLN A 557 29.50 -45.47 53.03
C GLN A 557 29.54 -45.61 54.56
N TYR A 558 28.47 -45.21 55.27
CA TYR A 558 28.36 -45.26 56.74
C TYR A 558 27.25 -46.20 57.25
N VAL A 559 26.74 -47.07 56.38
CA VAL A 559 25.92 -48.26 56.70
C VAL A 559 26.66 -49.45 56.13
#